data_AF-A0A3D0M6N3-F1
#
_entry.id   AF-A0A3D0M6N3-F1
#
_cell.length_a   1.000
_cell.length_b   1.000
_cell.length_c   1.000
_cell.angle_alpha   90.00
_cell.angle_beta   90.00
_cell.angle_gamma   90.00
#
_symmetry.space_group_name_H-M   'P 1'
#
loop_
_entity.id
_entity.type
_entity.pdbx_description
1 polymer ?
#
loop_
_entity_poly.entity_id
_entity_poly.type
_entity_poly.pdbx_seq_one_letter_code
_entity_poly.pdbx_strand_id
1 'polypeptide(L)'
;MSDLPKGVLELKCPQCGANMNYDPVKGLVTCDYCGYRLVLPEENKEQMDKAQGIQPKTLTEQMAEKTKEEQEKHRREEEEAQKAMEQNGKSSRDAYDFGRFLMGMFTGGFGWHLRRFVRYVITFLICAVSAAAGFFVCKYLPVWTGADLASYNGYLLIVGAVLAIVGIFCLRISYKKAKSIPLGLGIGLLLAYFLKLWL
;
A
#
# COMPACT_ATOMS: atom_id res chain seq x y z
N MET A 1 4.85 -36.40 -47.02
CA MET A 1 5.15 -37.81 -46.72
C MET A 1 4.33 -38.20 -45.51
N SER A 2 3.67 -39.33 -45.61
CA SER A 2 2.65 -39.89 -44.73
C SER A 2 3.27 -40.67 -43.57
N ASP A 3 3.15 -40.15 -42.36
CA ASP A 3 3.43 -40.86 -41.11
C ASP A 3 2.16 -40.87 -40.25
N LEU A 4 1.33 -41.90 -40.42
CA LEU A 4 0.24 -42.22 -39.49
C LEU A 4 0.69 -43.39 -38.60
N PRO A 5 0.67 -43.23 -37.26
CA PRO A 5 1.08 -44.27 -36.33
C PRO A 5 0.12 -45.46 -36.41
N LYS A 6 0.71 -46.66 -36.44
CA LYS A 6 0.02 -47.95 -36.45
C LYS A 6 -0.86 -48.08 -35.20
N GLY A 7 -2.16 -48.28 -35.39
CA GLY A 7 -3.06 -48.69 -34.30
C GLY A 7 -4.53 -48.30 -34.42
N VAL A 8 -4.94 -47.58 -35.47
CA VAL A 8 -6.36 -47.24 -35.68
C VAL A 8 -6.89 -48.10 -36.83
N LEU A 9 -7.64 -49.17 -36.51
CA LEU A 9 -8.54 -49.80 -37.48
C LEU A 9 -9.63 -48.76 -37.81
N GLU A 10 -9.47 -48.01 -38.90
CA GLU A 10 -10.52 -47.10 -39.39
C GLU A 10 -11.69 -47.91 -39.95
N LEU A 11 -12.65 -48.24 -39.09
CA LEU A 11 -13.90 -48.90 -39.49
C LEU A 11 -14.85 -47.86 -40.08
N LYS A 12 -15.13 -47.96 -41.38
CA LYS A 12 -16.13 -47.11 -42.05
C LYS A 12 -17.53 -47.65 -41.84
N CYS A 13 -18.47 -46.77 -41.48
CA CYS A 13 -19.86 -47.13 -41.26
C CYS A 13 -20.55 -47.52 -42.59
N PRO A 14 -21.28 -48.66 -42.66
CA PRO A 14 -22.01 -49.05 -43.87
C PRO A 14 -23.21 -48.15 -44.19
N GLN A 15 -23.73 -47.40 -43.20
CA GLN A 15 -24.92 -46.58 -43.36
C GLN A 15 -24.62 -45.13 -43.76
N CYS A 16 -23.48 -44.56 -43.32
CA CYS A 16 -23.14 -43.16 -43.56
C CYS A 16 -21.72 -42.92 -44.09
N GLY A 17 -20.87 -43.95 -44.16
CA GLY A 17 -19.48 -43.83 -44.61
C GLY A 17 -18.54 -43.14 -43.61
N ALA A 18 -19.04 -42.66 -42.48
CA ALA A 18 -18.24 -42.02 -41.45
C ALA A 18 -17.40 -43.01 -40.64
N ASN A 19 -16.36 -42.52 -39.97
CA ASN A 19 -15.53 -43.34 -39.08
C ASN A 19 -16.35 -43.77 -37.86
N MET A 20 -16.21 -45.05 -37.47
CA MET A 20 -16.84 -45.61 -36.28
C MET A 20 -15.83 -45.77 -35.15
N ASN A 21 -16.30 -45.62 -33.91
CA ASN A 21 -15.49 -45.79 -32.71
C ASN A 21 -15.72 -47.19 -32.11
N TYR A 22 -14.65 -47.86 -31.70
CA TYR A 22 -14.71 -49.17 -31.03
C TYR A 22 -14.57 -49.00 -29.52
N ASP A 23 -15.51 -49.60 -28.77
CA ASP A 23 -15.47 -49.67 -27.31
C ASP A 23 -14.94 -51.05 -26.89
N PRO A 24 -13.67 -51.16 -26.45
CA PRO A 24 -13.06 -52.44 -26.06
C PRO A 24 -13.66 -53.01 -24.78
N VAL A 25 -14.32 -52.20 -23.95
CA VAL A 25 -14.93 -52.67 -22.69
C VAL A 25 -16.21 -53.46 -22.97
N LYS A 26 -16.92 -53.11 -24.05
CA LYS A 26 -18.21 -53.72 -24.42
C LYS A 26 -18.14 -54.56 -25.68
N GLY A 27 -17.03 -54.52 -26.42
CA GLY A 27 -16.88 -55.16 -27.72
C GLY A 27 -17.91 -54.66 -28.75
N LEU A 28 -18.26 -53.37 -28.68
CA LEU A 28 -19.27 -52.74 -29.52
C LEU A 28 -18.62 -51.68 -30.39
N VAL A 29 -19.07 -51.55 -31.64
CA VAL A 29 -18.68 -50.46 -32.53
C VAL A 29 -19.87 -49.52 -32.69
N THR A 30 -19.67 -48.24 -32.41
CA THR A 30 -20.72 -47.22 -32.52
C THR A 30 -20.31 -46.10 -33.47
N CYS A 31 -21.25 -45.66 -34.32
CA CYS A 31 -21.06 -44.51 -35.19
C CYS A 31 -21.63 -43.25 -34.55
N ASP A 32 -20.80 -42.23 -34.34
CA ASP A 32 -21.22 -40.96 -33.73
C ASP A 32 -22.08 -40.09 -34.66
N TYR A 33 -22.04 -40.35 -35.96
CA TYR A 33 -22.80 -39.58 -36.96
C TYR A 33 -24.24 -40.05 -37.13
N CYS A 34 -24.46 -41.38 -37.20
CA CYS A 34 -25.78 -41.95 -37.47
C CYS A 34 -26.34 -42.79 -36.32
N GLY A 35 -25.56 -43.00 -35.26
CA GLY A 35 -25.97 -43.81 -34.10
C GLY A 35 -25.99 -45.32 -34.35
N TYR A 36 -25.52 -45.79 -35.52
CA TYR A 36 -25.46 -47.22 -35.86
C TYR A 36 -24.54 -47.96 -34.88
N ARG A 37 -24.98 -49.14 -34.42
CA ARG A 37 -24.24 -49.97 -33.46
C ARG A 37 -24.07 -51.38 -34.00
N LEU A 38 -22.86 -51.90 -33.97
CA LEU A 38 -22.52 -53.26 -34.36
C LEU A 38 -21.91 -54.01 -33.17
N VAL A 39 -22.45 -55.19 -32.85
CA VAL A 39 -21.86 -56.09 -31.84
C VAL A 39 -20.82 -56.96 -32.53
N LEU A 40 -19.58 -56.95 -32.05
CA LEU A 40 -18.53 -57.82 -32.58
C LEU A 40 -18.60 -59.20 -31.91
N PRO A 41 -18.53 -60.30 -32.69
CA PRO A 41 -18.31 -61.65 -32.14
C PRO A 41 -17.00 -61.72 -31.34
N GLU A 42 -16.96 -62.54 -30.29
CA GLU A 42 -15.79 -62.71 -29.37
C GLU A 42 -14.46 -62.93 -30.11
N GLU A 43 -14.47 -63.71 -31.19
CA GLU A 43 -13.31 -64.00 -32.05
C GLU A 43 -12.63 -62.75 -32.66
N ASN A 44 -13.40 -61.70 -32.92
CA ASN A 44 -12.88 -60.46 -33.51
C ASN A 44 -12.44 -59.44 -32.45
N LYS A 45 -12.89 -59.59 -31.19
CA LYS A 45 -12.55 -58.69 -30.09
C LYS A 45 -11.06 -58.78 -29.76
N GLU A 46 -10.53 -59.99 -29.63
CA GLU A 46 -9.11 -60.23 -29.32
C GLU A 46 -8.15 -59.66 -30.38
N GLN A 47 -8.58 -59.61 -31.65
CA GLN A 47 -7.80 -59.06 -32.74
C GLN A 47 -7.82 -57.52 -32.72
N MET A 48 -8.96 -56.92 -32.37
CA MET A 48 -9.10 -55.46 -32.27
C MET A 48 -8.39 -54.88 -31.05
N ASP A 49 -8.41 -55.59 -29.92
CA ASP A 49 -7.76 -55.15 -28.67
C ASP A 49 -6.23 -55.10 -28.82
N LYS A 50 -5.64 -56.06 -29.53
CA LYS A 50 -4.20 -56.07 -29.86
C LYS A 50 -3.81 -54.96 -30.84
N ALA A 51 -4.70 -54.62 -31.78
CA ALA A 51 -4.43 -53.58 -32.77
C ALA A 51 -4.42 -52.16 -32.14
N GLN A 52 -5.23 -51.91 -31.11
CA GLN A 52 -5.34 -50.59 -30.47
C GLN A 52 -4.40 -50.39 -29.26
N GLY A 53 -3.64 -51.40 -28.84
CA GLY A 53 -2.64 -51.25 -27.76
C GLY A 53 -3.25 -50.85 -26.41
N ILE A 54 -4.53 -51.14 -26.19
CA ILE A 54 -5.25 -50.79 -24.97
C ILE A 54 -4.95 -51.87 -23.93
N GLN A 55 -3.89 -51.64 -23.15
CA GLN A 55 -3.62 -52.44 -21.95
C GLN A 55 -4.67 -52.05 -20.90
N PRO A 56 -5.55 -52.96 -20.44
CA PRO A 56 -6.49 -52.65 -19.37
C PRO A 56 -5.68 -52.34 -18.11
N LYS A 57 -5.64 -51.05 -17.68
CA LYS A 57 -5.03 -50.67 -16.39
C LYS A 57 -5.68 -51.52 -15.32
N THR A 58 -4.86 -52.18 -14.51
CA THR A 58 -5.34 -53.09 -13.46
C THR A 58 -6.21 -52.32 -12.47
N LEU A 59 -7.21 -52.99 -11.89
CA LEU A 59 -8.14 -52.36 -10.94
C LEU A 59 -7.40 -51.65 -9.78
N THR A 60 -6.24 -52.17 -9.38
CA THR A 60 -5.31 -51.57 -8.41
C THR A 60 -4.70 -50.25 -8.87
N GLU A 61 -4.32 -50.12 -10.14
CA GLU A 61 -3.79 -48.87 -10.70
C GLU A 61 -4.89 -47.81 -10.85
N GLN A 62 -6.09 -48.22 -11.26
CA GLN A 62 -7.24 -47.32 -11.38
C GLN A 62 -7.66 -46.75 -10.01
N MET A 63 -7.64 -47.58 -8.96
CA MET A 63 -7.91 -47.12 -7.60
C MET A 63 -6.82 -46.16 -7.08
N ALA A 64 -5.55 -46.41 -7.41
CA ALA A 64 -4.44 -45.54 -7.01
C ALA A 64 -4.48 -44.17 -7.72
N GLU A 65 -4.86 -44.15 -8.99
CA GLU A 65 -5.01 -42.92 -9.78
C GLU A 65 -6.21 -42.10 -9.27
N LYS A 66 -7.36 -42.74 -9.05
CA LYS A 66 -8.56 -42.11 -8.48
C LYS A 66 -8.31 -41.51 -7.09
N THR A 67 -7.57 -42.22 -6.23
CA THR A 67 -7.20 -41.72 -4.89
C THR A 67 -6.29 -40.49 -4.98
N LYS A 68 -5.34 -40.45 -5.93
CA LYS A 68 -4.45 -39.30 -6.13
C LYS A 68 -5.23 -38.08 -6.64
N GLU A 69 -6.15 -38.27 -7.58
CA GLU A 69 -7.02 -37.20 -8.08
C GLU A 69 -7.89 -36.63 -6.96
N GLU A 70 -8.46 -37.49 -6.11
CA GLU A 70 -9.30 -37.09 -4.98
C GLU A 70 -8.50 -36.35 -3.90
N GLN A 71 -7.28 -36.81 -3.61
CA GLN A 71 -6.34 -36.11 -2.72
C GLN A 71 -5.89 -34.75 -3.27
N GLU A 72 -5.65 -34.64 -4.57
CA GLU A 72 -5.26 -33.37 -5.18
C GLU A 72 -6.41 -32.37 -5.19
N LYS A 73 -7.64 -32.84 -5.42
CA LYS A 73 -8.85 -32.01 -5.32
C LYS A 73 -9.05 -31.46 -3.91
N HIS A 74 -8.94 -32.30 -2.88
CA HIS A 74 -9.04 -31.88 -1.49
C HIS A 74 -8.00 -30.81 -1.13
N ARG A 75 -6.75 -30.98 -1.59
CA ARG A 75 -5.68 -30.00 -1.37
C ARG A 75 -5.99 -28.65 -2.02
N ARG A 76 -6.55 -28.65 -3.24
CA ARG A 76 -6.95 -27.41 -3.93
C ARG A 76 -8.08 -26.70 -3.18
N GLU A 77 -9.07 -27.45 -2.70
CA GLU A 77 -10.19 -26.91 -1.90
C GLU A 77 -9.70 -26.30 -0.58
N GLU A 78 -8.76 -26.95 0.13
CA GLU A 78 -8.13 -26.41 1.34
C GLU A 78 -7.32 -25.13 1.06
N GLU A 79 -6.53 -25.10 -0.03
CA GLU A 79 -5.77 -23.91 -0.43
C GLU A 79 -6.70 -22.73 -0.79
N GLU A 80 -7.81 -22.99 -1.47
CA GLU A 80 -8.82 -21.98 -1.80
C GLU A 80 -9.52 -21.46 -0.55
N ALA A 81 -9.89 -22.34 0.39
CA ALA A 81 -10.46 -21.97 1.68
C ALA A 81 -9.49 -21.09 2.50
N GLN A 82 -8.20 -21.45 2.54
CA GLN A 82 -7.17 -20.65 3.20
C GLN A 82 -7.02 -19.27 2.56
N LYS A 83 -6.97 -19.19 1.23
CA LYS A 83 -6.90 -17.90 0.51
C LYS A 83 -8.12 -17.02 0.78
N ALA A 84 -9.31 -17.61 0.83
CA ALA A 84 -10.54 -16.90 1.16
C ALA A 84 -10.52 -16.34 2.60
N MET A 85 -10.03 -17.12 3.57
CA MET A 85 -9.86 -16.67 4.95
C MET A 85 -8.81 -15.54 5.05
N GLU A 86 -7.70 -15.63 4.31
CA GLU A 86 -6.67 -14.59 4.29
C GLU A 86 -7.18 -13.28 3.67
N GLN A 87 -7.94 -13.36 2.57
CA GLN A 87 -8.54 -12.19 1.91
C GLN A 87 -9.54 -11.47 2.82
N ASN A 88 -10.42 -12.20 3.50
CA ASN A 88 -11.33 -11.63 4.50
C ASN A 88 -10.56 -10.97 5.67
N GLY A 89 -9.48 -11.61 6.12
CA GLY A 89 -8.62 -11.07 7.18
C GLY A 89 -7.83 -9.81 6.80
N LYS A 90 -7.51 -9.61 5.51
CA LYS A 90 -6.88 -8.38 5.00
C LYS A 90 -7.89 -7.24 4.91
N SER A 91 -9.05 -7.49 4.28
CA SER A 91 -10.14 -6.49 4.18
C SER A 91 -10.56 -5.92 5.55
N SER A 92 -10.65 -6.78 6.57
CA SER A 92 -10.97 -6.33 7.93
C SER A 92 -9.84 -5.50 8.56
N ARG A 93 -8.57 -5.91 8.39
CA ARG A 93 -7.41 -5.13 8.89
C ARG A 93 -7.31 -3.76 8.24
N ASP A 94 -7.55 -3.67 6.93
CA ASP A 94 -7.48 -2.42 6.17
C ASP A 94 -8.55 -1.42 6.66
N ALA A 95 -9.74 -1.91 7.02
CA ALA A 95 -10.80 -1.09 7.63
C ALA A 95 -10.40 -0.54 9.01
N TYR A 96 -9.77 -1.34 9.86
CA TYR A 96 -9.28 -0.88 11.17
C TYR A 96 -8.11 0.09 11.06
N ASP A 97 -7.20 -0.10 10.11
CA ASP A 97 -6.03 0.77 9.92
C ASP A 97 -6.44 2.14 9.37
N PHE A 98 -7.45 2.17 8.49
CA PHE A 98 -8.08 3.43 8.06
C PHE A 98 -8.74 4.17 9.24
N GLY A 99 -9.45 3.45 10.12
CA GLY A 99 -10.00 4.02 11.36
C GLY A 99 -8.92 4.57 12.30
N ARG A 100 -7.79 3.86 12.44
CA ARG A 100 -6.63 4.30 13.22
C ARG A 100 -5.96 5.55 12.62
N PHE A 101 -5.86 5.62 11.30
CA PHE A 101 -5.35 6.79 10.59
C PHE A 101 -6.25 8.02 10.83
N LEU A 102 -7.57 7.87 10.69
CA LEU A 102 -8.53 8.94 10.95
C LEU A 102 -8.48 9.42 12.41
N MET A 103 -8.46 8.49 13.37
CA MET A 103 -8.30 8.81 14.79
C MET A 103 -6.99 9.57 15.06
N GLY A 104 -5.88 9.18 14.44
CA GLY A 104 -4.59 9.86 14.55
C GLY A 104 -4.57 11.27 13.93
N MET A 105 -5.33 11.49 12.87
CA MET A 105 -5.42 12.78 12.19
C MET A 105 -6.12 13.85 13.04
N PHE A 106 -7.15 13.46 13.80
CA PHE A 106 -7.88 14.36 14.69
C PHE A 106 -7.27 14.50 16.09
N THR A 107 -6.63 13.46 16.62
CA THR A 107 -6.09 13.48 18.00
C THR A 107 -4.60 13.79 18.10
N GLY A 108 -3.79 13.53 17.05
CA GLY A 108 -2.32 13.51 17.18
C GLY A 108 -1.55 14.65 16.53
N GLY A 109 -1.92 15.07 15.31
CA GLY A 109 -1.05 15.94 14.49
C GLY A 109 -1.37 17.43 14.57
N PHE A 110 -2.61 17.80 14.24
CA PHE A 110 -2.95 19.20 13.95
C PHE A 110 -2.99 20.08 15.22
N GLY A 111 -3.44 19.50 16.34
CA GLY A 111 -3.50 20.22 17.62
C GLY A 111 -2.14 20.57 18.21
N TRP A 112 -1.07 19.84 17.89
CA TRP A 112 0.28 20.16 18.40
C TRP A 112 0.89 21.36 17.67
N HIS A 113 0.74 21.42 16.36
CA HIS A 113 1.16 22.56 15.54
C HIS A 113 0.33 23.80 15.84
N LEU A 114 -1.00 23.67 15.98
CA LEU A 114 -1.88 24.79 16.29
C LEU A 114 -1.59 25.39 17.67
N ARG A 115 -1.46 24.56 18.72
CA ARG A 115 -1.10 25.04 20.07
C ARG A 115 0.29 25.69 20.10
N ARG A 116 1.23 25.18 19.30
CA ARG A 116 2.56 25.75 19.18
C ARG A 116 2.53 27.09 18.43
N PHE A 117 1.77 27.18 17.36
CA PHE A 117 1.55 28.41 16.60
C PHE A 117 0.90 29.49 17.47
N VAL A 118 -0.18 29.17 18.19
CA VAL A 118 -0.86 30.08 19.12
C VAL A 118 0.11 30.61 20.18
N ARG A 119 0.96 29.76 20.75
CA ARG A 119 1.96 30.18 21.74
C ARG A 119 2.99 31.15 21.14
N TYR A 120 3.46 30.90 19.92
CA TYR A 120 4.38 31.82 19.24
C TYR A 120 3.73 33.17 18.93
N VAL A 121 2.48 33.18 18.46
CA VAL A 121 1.73 34.41 18.19
C VAL A 121 1.57 35.23 19.47
N ILE A 122 1.22 34.60 20.59
CA ILE A 122 1.10 35.28 21.89
C ILE A 122 2.44 35.86 22.33
N THR A 123 3.54 35.10 22.27
CA THR A 123 4.88 35.61 22.61
C THR A 123 5.28 36.79 21.72
N PHE A 124 5.02 36.70 20.42
CA PHE A 124 5.30 37.79 19.48
C PHE A 124 4.53 39.06 19.82
N LEU A 125 3.22 38.95 20.11
CA LEU A 125 2.40 40.09 20.50
C LEU A 125 2.89 40.73 21.80
N ILE A 126 3.28 39.92 22.79
CA ILE A 126 3.84 40.43 24.06
C ILE A 126 5.14 41.20 23.79
N CYS A 127 6.05 40.66 22.98
CA CYS A 127 7.30 41.35 22.62
C CYS A 127 7.04 42.66 21.87
N ALA A 128 6.08 42.67 20.93
CA ALA A 128 5.73 43.86 20.16
C ALA A 128 5.15 44.97 21.05
N VAL A 129 4.26 44.62 21.99
CA VAL A 129 3.68 45.57 22.95
C VAL A 129 4.77 46.14 23.86
N SER A 130 5.67 45.30 24.38
CA SER A 130 6.79 45.76 25.21
C SER A 130 7.75 46.70 24.47
N ALA A 131 8.03 46.44 23.20
CA ALA A 131 8.85 47.33 22.37
C ALA A 131 8.15 48.68 22.10
N ALA A 132 6.85 48.64 21.80
CA ALA A 132 6.06 49.86 21.60
C ALA A 132 5.97 50.69 22.89
N ALA A 133 5.79 50.04 24.05
CA ALA A 133 5.80 50.70 25.35
C ALA A 133 7.17 51.33 25.64
N GLY A 134 8.28 50.62 25.39
CA GLY A 134 9.63 51.16 25.56
C GLY A 134 9.91 52.37 24.67
N PHE A 135 9.45 52.33 23.41
CA PHE A 135 9.56 53.46 22.48
C PHE A 135 8.72 54.66 22.95
N PHE A 136 7.49 54.40 23.41
CA PHE A 136 6.61 55.44 23.94
C PHE A 136 7.21 56.09 25.20
N VAL A 137 7.71 55.29 26.13
CA VAL A 137 8.39 55.77 27.34
C VAL A 137 9.59 56.64 26.95
N CYS A 138 10.51 56.16 26.09
CA CYS A 138 11.68 56.96 25.70
C CYS A 138 11.33 58.28 25.00
N LYS A 139 10.24 58.31 24.23
CA LYS A 139 9.84 59.50 23.48
C LYS A 139 9.07 60.52 24.32
N TYR A 140 8.21 60.06 25.23
CA TYR A 140 7.28 60.93 25.94
C TYR A 140 7.70 61.25 27.39
N LEU A 141 8.51 60.41 28.05
CA LEU A 141 9.05 60.77 29.37
C LEU A 141 9.87 62.07 29.36
N PRO A 142 10.84 62.29 28.44
CA PRO A 142 11.69 63.48 28.52
C PRO A 142 10.91 64.79 28.30
N VAL A 143 9.81 64.73 27.54
CA VAL A 143 8.88 65.86 27.37
C VAL A 143 8.17 66.22 28.68
N TRP A 144 7.86 65.22 29.52
CA TRP A 144 7.16 65.43 30.79
C TRP A 144 8.09 65.77 31.96
N THR A 145 9.31 65.21 31.99
CA THR A 145 10.22 65.33 33.14
C THR A 145 11.30 66.41 32.98
N GLY A 146 11.49 66.98 31.78
CA GLY A 146 12.45 68.06 31.54
C GLY A 146 13.92 67.70 31.81
N ALA A 147 14.28 66.42 31.70
CA ALA A 147 15.61 65.92 32.06
C ALA A 147 16.57 65.85 30.86
N ASP A 148 17.85 66.19 31.07
CA ASP A 148 18.90 66.21 30.05
C ASP A 148 19.27 64.82 29.49
N LEU A 149 19.59 64.79 28.20
CA LEU A 149 19.87 63.61 27.36
C LEU A 149 20.95 62.66 27.92
N ALA A 150 21.83 63.14 28.81
CA ALA A 150 22.94 62.39 29.39
C ALA A 150 22.50 61.25 30.34
N SER A 151 21.35 61.37 30.99
CA SER A 151 20.84 60.32 31.90
C SER A 151 20.21 59.13 31.15
N TYR A 152 19.83 59.32 29.88
CA TYR A 152 19.13 58.33 29.06
C TYR A 152 20.04 57.23 28.48
N ASN A 153 21.35 57.47 28.42
CA ASN A 153 22.31 56.53 27.83
C ASN A 153 22.40 55.21 28.63
N GLY A 154 22.19 55.28 29.95
CA GLY A 154 22.11 54.08 30.81
C GLY A 154 20.85 53.24 30.53
N TYR A 155 19.72 53.89 30.19
CA TYR A 155 18.46 53.20 29.92
C TYR A 155 18.50 52.43 28.59
N LEU A 156 19.15 53.02 27.57
CA LEU A 156 19.40 52.36 26.28
C LEU A 156 20.22 51.06 26.42
N LEU A 157 21.23 51.05 27.31
CA LEU A 157 22.01 49.85 27.59
C LEU A 157 21.18 48.77 28.29
N ILE A 158 20.33 49.15 29.24
CA ILE A 158 19.47 48.19 29.96
C ILE A 158 18.42 47.59 29.02
N VAL A 159 17.74 48.41 28.22
CA VAL A 159 16.73 47.94 27.24
C VAL A 159 17.40 47.06 26.17
N GLY A 160 18.57 47.47 25.66
CA GLY A 160 19.35 46.68 24.71
C GLY A 160 19.78 45.32 25.27
N ALA A 161 20.26 45.27 26.52
CA ALA A 161 20.64 44.03 27.19
C ALA A 161 19.45 43.08 27.37
N VAL A 162 18.28 43.59 27.77
CA VAL A 162 17.06 42.78 27.93
C VAL A 162 16.62 42.19 26.58
N LEU A 163 16.63 42.98 25.50
CA LEU A 163 16.28 42.50 24.17
C LEU A 163 17.29 41.45 23.65
N ALA A 164 18.58 41.62 23.93
CA ALA A 164 19.61 40.65 23.56
C ALA A 164 19.41 39.30 24.29
N ILE A 165 19.10 39.32 25.59
CA ILE A 165 18.84 38.10 26.39
C ILE A 165 17.59 37.38 25.87
N VAL A 166 16.50 38.11 25.58
CA VAL A 166 15.28 37.54 25.00
C VAL A 166 15.54 36.94 23.62
N GLY A 167 16.34 37.61 22.78
CA GLY A 167 16.75 37.12 21.46
C GLY A 167 17.55 35.82 21.53
N ILE A 168 18.55 35.74 22.42
CA ILE A 168 19.37 34.54 22.62
C ILE A 168 18.52 33.38 23.14
N PHE A 169 17.58 33.64 24.06
CA PHE A 169 16.69 32.62 24.59
C PHE A 169 15.75 32.04 23.52
N CYS A 170 15.18 32.91 22.67
CA CYS A 170 14.35 32.49 21.53
C CYS A 170 15.14 31.69 20.49
N LEU A 171 16.39 32.09 20.21
CA LEU A 171 17.30 31.35 19.33
C LEU A 171 17.61 29.96 19.89
N ARG A 172 17.92 29.84 21.20
CA ARG A 172 18.29 28.56 21.80
C ARG A 172 17.13 27.57 21.84
N ILE A 173 15.90 28.04 22.09
CA ILE A 173 14.69 27.22 22.05
C ILE A 173 14.41 26.74 20.62
N SER A 174 14.63 27.61 19.63
CA SER A 174 14.49 27.24 18.22
C SER A 174 15.56 26.23 17.79
N TYR A 175 16.81 26.40 18.23
CA TYR A 175 17.93 25.51 17.88
C TYR A 175 17.77 24.08 18.44
N LYS A 176 17.28 23.93 19.69
CA LYS A 176 17.06 22.59 20.28
C LYS A 176 15.95 21.79 19.59
N LYS A 177 15.09 22.44 18.80
CA LYS A 177 13.91 21.80 18.18
C LYS A 177 13.97 21.74 16.65
N ALA A 178 14.99 22.33 16.03
CA ALA A 178 15.20 22.34 14.59
C ALA A 178 16.23 21.27 14.18
N LYS A 179 15.81 20.02 14.09
CA LYS A 179 16.52 19.01 13.29
C LYS A 179 15.92 18.85 11.88
N SER A 180 14.94 19.69 11.48
CA SER A 180 14.23 19.49 10.19
C SER A 180 13.50 20.69 9.56
N ILE A 181 13.76 21.96 9.92
CA ILE A 181 13.02 23.10 9.31
C ILE A 181 14.02 24.18 8.82
N PRO A 182 13.96 24.62 7.54
CA PRO A 182 15.01 25.40 6.91
C PRO A 182 15.06 26.84 7.47
N LEU A 183 16.19 27.16 8.10
CA LEU A 183 16.54 28.43 8.74
C LEU A 183 16.76 29.61 7.78
N GLY A 184 16.34 29.53 6.51
CA GLY A 184 16.71 30.51 5.48
C GLY A 184 15.97 31.85 5.55
N LEU A 185 14.69 31.86 5.98
CA LEU A 185 13.84 33.05 5.78
C LEU A 185 13.91 34.08 6.92
N GLY A 186 14.11 33.64 8.18
CA GLY A 186 14.10 34.56 9.33
C GLY A 186 15.38 35.38 9.49
N ILE A 187 16.53 34.78 9.23
CA ILE A 187 17.84 35.47 9.31
C ILE A 187 18.00 36.44 8.13
N GLY A 188 17.49 36.09 6.95
CA GLY A 188 17.48 36.97 5.79
C GLY A 188 16.66 38.25 6.02
N LEU A 189 15.48 38.14 6.66
CA LEU A 189 14.66 39.31 6.99
C LEU A 189 15.30 40.21 8.06
N LEU A 190 15.96 39.64 9.06
CA LEU A 190 16.69 40.41 10.08
C LEU A 190 17.90 41.13 9.49
N LEU A 191 18.69 40.48 8.64
CA LEU A 191 19.81 41.11 7.94
C LEU A 191 19.33 42.21 6.98
N ALA A 192 18.25 41.97 6.23
CA ALA A 192 17.65 42.99 5.36
C ALA A 192 17.14 44.20 6.15
N TYR A 193 16.54 43.98 7.33
CA TYR A 193 16.08 45.07 8.19
C TYR A 193 17.25 45.87 8.78
N PHE A 194 18.34 45.20 9.19
CA PHE A 194 19.55 45.85 9.67
C PHE A 194 20.25 46.66 8.56
N LEU A 195 20.34 46.13 7.33
CA LEU A 195 20.90 46.85 6.18
C LEU A 195 20.08 48.09 5.80
N LYS A 196 18.76 48.04 5.98
CA LYS A 196 17.84 49.15 5.67
C LYS A 196 17.78 50.22 6.77
N LEU A 197 18.29 49.94 7.96
CA LEU A 197 18.40 50.91 9.05
C LEU A 197 19.72 51.71 9.02
N TRP A 198 20.69 51.24 8.23
CA TRP A 198 22.03 51.82 8.10
C TRP A 198 22.26 52.55 6.76
N LEU A 199 21.28 52.49 5.85
CA LEU A 199 21.24 53.21 4.57
C LEU A 199 20.15 54.28 4.63
#